data_AF-A0A8T5DV83-F1
#
_entry.id   AF-A0A8T5DV83-F1
#
_cell.length_a   1.000
_cell.length_b   1.000
_cell.length_c   1.000
_cell.angle_alpha   90.00
_cell.angle_beta   90.00
_cell.angle_gamma   90.00
#
_symmetry.space_group_name_H-M   'P 1'
#
loop_
_entity.id
_entity.type
_entity.pdbx_description
1 polymer ?
#
loop_
_entity_poly.entity_id
_entity_poly.type
_entity_poly.pdbx_seq_one_letter_code
_entity_poly.pdbx_strand_id
1 'polypeptide(L)' 'MANKTKKTYMKKYNQLPSVKAKKRNYMRKTREEQDQEAAKRLVLFLSEMGYSDWAEDMALERAPEMLATVKTRVSQRK' A
#
# COMPACT_ATOMS: atom_id res chain seq x y z
N MET A 1 28.66 30.58 -10.90
CA MET A 1 27.97 31.16 -9.72
C MET A 1 26.49 30.73 -9.58
N ALA A 2 25.69 30.65 -10.65
CA ALA A 2 24.24 30.35 -10.60
C ALA A 2 23.82 29.01 -9.95
N ASN A 3 24.69 28.00 -9.98
CA ASN A 3 24.36 26.67 -9.44
C ASN A 3 24.37 26.63 -7.90
N LYS A 4 25.21 27.45 -7.25
CA LYS A 4 25.28 27.56 -5.78
C LYS A 4 24.01 28.21 -5.22
N THR A 5 23.50 29.27 -5.85
CA THR A 5 22.27 29.98 -5.44
C THR A 5 21.02 29.13 -5.63
N LYS A 6 20.92 28.37 -6.73
CA LYS A 6 19.84 27.40 -6.93
C LYS A 6 19.83 26.32 -5.85
N LYS A 7 21.00 25.77 -5.47
CA LYS A 7 21.12 24.75 -4.43
C LYS A 7 20.72 25.28 -3.05
N THR A 8 21.14 26.48 -2.66
CA THR A 8 20.71 27.09 -1.39
C THR A 8 19.22 27.42 -1.36
N TYR A 9 18.67 27.93 -2.47
CA TYR A 9 17.23 28.15 -2.60
C TYR A 9 16.44 26.86 -2.40
N MET A 10 16.82 25.78 -3.11
CA MET A 10 16.15 24.49 -2.98
C MET A 10 16.29 23.89 -1.57
N LYS A 11 17.41 24.13 -0.88
CA LYS A 11 17.57 23.71 0.52
C LYS A 11 16.59 24.43 1.44
N LYS A 12 16.44 25.76 1.31
CA LYS A 12 15.46 26.55 2.08
C LYS A 12 14.02 26.15 1.75
N TYR A 13 13.70 26.01 0.46
CA TYR A 13 12.38 25.60 -0.01
C TYR A 13 11.97 24.24 0.56
N ASN A 14 12.86 23.24 0.52
CA ASN A 14 12.59 21.91 1.09
C ASN A 14 12.48 21.90 2.63
N GLN A 15 12.96 22.94 3.30
CA GLN A 15 12.83 23.10 4.75
C GLN A 15 11.50 23.73 5.16
N LEU A 16 10.76 24.36 4.22
CA LEU A 16 9.46 24.94 4.50
C LEU A 16 8.50 23.89 5.07
N PRO A 17 7.78 24.21 6.17
CA PRO A 17 6.86 23.27 6.82
C PRO A 17 5.80 22.70 5.87
N SER A 18 5.24 23.53 4.99
CA SER A 18 4.23 23.11 4.00
C SER A 18 4.77 22.09 3.00
N VAL A 19 5.99 22.28 2.50
CA VAL A 19 6.65 21.36 1.56
C VAL A 19 6.94 20.03 2.25
N LYS A 20 7.45 20.05 3.49
CA LYS A 20 7.67 18.84 4.29
C LYS A 20 6.36 18.09 4.59
N ALA A 21 5.30 18.81 4.94
CA ALA A 21 3.99 18.21 5.19
C ALA A 21 3.43 17.53 3.92
N LYS A 22 3.51 18.21 2.77
CA LYS A 22 3.07 17.64 1.49
C LYS A 22 3.85 16.38 1.12
N LYS A 23 5.19 16.40 1.28
CA LYS A 23 6.03 15.21 1.07
C LYS A 23 5.66 14.06 2.01
N ARG A 24 5.44 14.36 3.29
CA ARG A 24 5.04 13.33 4.27
C ARG A 24 3.70 12.70 3.90
N ASN A 25 2.71 13.51 3.55
CA ASN A 25 1.38 13.03 3.15
C ASN A 25 1.47 12.18 1.87
N TYR A 26 2.26 12.62 0.90
CA TYR A 26 2.54 11.83 -0.30
C TYR A 26 3.14 10.46 0.05
N MET A 27 4.22 10.44 0.84
CA MET A 27 4.87 9.19 1.24
C MET A 27 3.96 8.28 2.06
N ARG A 28 3.07 8.85 2.89
CA ARG A 28 2.08 8.09 3.64
C ARG A 28 1.08 7.43 2.71
N LYS A 29 0.50 8.19 1.78
CA LYS A 29 -0.46 7.68 0.77
C LYS A 29 0.16 6.58 -0.08
N THR A 30 1.39 6.76 -0.55
CA THR A 30 2.07 5.75 -1.36
C THR A 30 2.36 4.47 -0.56
N ARG A 31 2.65 4.58 0.74
CA ARG A 31 2.85 3.40 1.60
C ARG A 31 1.53 2.69 1.87
N GLU A 32 0.47 3.44 2.17
CA GLU A 32 -0.88 2.89 2.34
C GLU A 32 -1.34 2.14 1.09
N GLU A 33 -1.11 2.69 -0.12
CA GLU A 33 -1.42 2.03 -1.38
C GLU A 33 -0.59 0.76 -1.61
N GLN A 34 0.71 0.78 -1.27
CA GLN A 34 1.58 -0.39 -1.34
C GLN A 34 1.16 -1.49 -0.35
N ASP A 35 0.79 -1.12 0.87
CA ASP A 35 0.35 -2.05 1.92
C ASP A 35 -0.97 -2.73 1.54
N GLN A 36 -1.91 -1.98 0.95
CA GLN A 36 -3.16 -2.54 0.42
C GLN A 36 -2.91 -3.54 -0.71
N GLU A 37 -2.03 -3.19 -1.66
CA GLU A 37 -1.67 -4.06 -2.76
C GLU A 37 -0.95 -5.33 -2.27
N ALA A 38 -0.06 -5.20 -1.28
CA ALA A 38 0.60 -6.34 -0.65
C ALA A 38 -0.41 -7.26 0.07
N ALA A 39 -1.41 -6.69 0.75
CA ALA A 39 -2.47 -7.47 1.40
C ALA A 39 -3.28 -8.29 0.38
N LYS A 40 -3.65 -7.71 -0.77
CA LYS A 40 -4.34 -8.42 -1.85
C LYS A 40 -3.53 -9.60 -2.39
N ARG A 41 -2.23 -9.37 -2.63
CA ARG A 41 -1.31 -10.43 -3.09
C ARG A 41 -1.20 -11.56 -2.09
N LEU A 42 -1.12 -11.24 -0.81
CA LEU A 42 -1.08 -12.25 0.26
C LEU A 42 -2.36 -13.08 0.31
N VAL A 43 -3.53 -12.44 0.24
CA VAL A 43 -4.82 -13.14 0.19
C VAL A 43 -4.90 -14.09 -1.01
N LEU A 44 -4.49 -13.64 -2.20
CA LEU A 44 -4.45 -14.48 -3.40
C LEU A 44 -3.50 -15.67 -3.24
N PHE A 45 -2.29 -15.42 -2.72
CA PHE A 45 -1.29 -16.46 -2.48
C PHE A 45 -1.80 -17.52 -1.50
N LEU A 46 -2.37 -17.11 -0.36
CA LEU A 46 -2.94 -18.04 0.63
C LEU A 46 -4.09 -18.85 0.04
N SER A 47 -4.97 -18.19 -0.74
CA SER A 47 -6.05 -18.86 -1.44
C SER A 47 -5.52 -19.90 -2.44
N GLU A 48 -4.50 -19.56 -3.23
CA GLU A 48 -3.88 -20.46 -4.20
C GLU A 48 -3.24 -21.69 -3.53
N MET A 49 -2.55 -21.48 -2.42
CA MET A 49 -1.91 -22.55 -1.64
C MET A 49 -2.89 -23.44 -0.86
N GLY A 50 -4.19 -23.10 -0.82
CA GLY A 50 -5.22 -23.89 -0.12
C GLY A 50 -5.44 -23.50 1.33
N TYR A 51 -4.81 -22.44 1.82
CA TYR A 51 -5.02 -21.87 3.16
C TYR A 51 -6.22 -20.92 3.15
N SER A 52 -7.39 -21.47 2.85
CA SER A 52 -8.62 -20.70 2.62
C SER A 52 -9.08 -19.93 3.85
N ASP A 53 -9.06 -20.55 5.03
CA ASP A 53 -9.47 -19.89 6.28
C ASP A 53 -8.58 -18.68 6.58
N TRP A 54 -7.26 -18.83 6.42
CA TRP A 54 -6.31 -17.73 6.60
C TRP A 54 -6.43 -16.66 5.52
N ALA A 55 -6.77 -17.04 4.29
CA ALA A 55 -7.05 -16.08 3.22
C ALA A 55 -8.31 -15.25 3.52
N GLU A 56 -9.34 -15.85 4.14
CA GLU A 56 -10.55 -15.15 4.57
C GLU A 56 -10.27 -14.20 5.73
N ASP A 57 -9.53 -14.63 6.76
CA ASP A 57 -9.13 -13.79 7.88
C ASP A 57 -8.30 -12.57 7.41
N MET A 58 -7.30 -12.81 6.57
CA MET A 58 -6.47 -11.74 5.99
C MET A 58 -7.27 -10.77 5.11
N ALA A 59 -8.26 -11.28 4.36
CA ALA A 59 -9.14 -10.45 3.56
C ALA A 59 -10.05 -9.60 4.47
N LEU A 60 -10.64 -10.16 5.53
CA LEU A 60 -11.46 -9.42 6.49
C LEU A 60 -10.69 -8.26 7.13
N GLU A 61 -9.45 -8.50 7.53
CA GLU A 61 -8.66 -7.49 8.22
C GLU A 61 -8.09 -6.40 7.30
N ARG A 62 -7.63 -6.76 6.09
CA ARG A 62 -6.76 -5.89 5.30
C ARG A 62 -7.17 -5.68 3.84
N ALA A 63 -8.02 -6.54 3.28
CA ALA A 63 -8.46 -6.45 1.89
C ALA A 63 -9.92 -6.97 1.73
N PRO A 64 -10.91 -6.32 2.37
CA PRO A 64 -12.29 -6.84 2.45
C PRO A 64 -12.96 -6.97 1.09
N GLU A 65 -12.53 -6.21 0.09
CA GLU A 65 -12.96 -6.36 -1.31
C GLU A 65 -12.63 -7.74 -1.91
N MET A 66 -11.65 -8.45 -1.37
CA MET A 66 -11.23 -9.76 -1.87
C MET A 66 -12.08 -10.91 -1.34
N LEU A 67 -12.95 -10.69 -0.34
CA LEU A 67 -13.72 -11.75 0.32
C LEU A 67 -14.61 -12.56 -0.64
N ALA A 68 -15.24 -11.90 -1.61
CA ALA A 68 -16.05 -12.58 -2.63
C ALA A 68 -15.20 -13.54 -3.49
N THR A 69 -13.95 -13.15 -3.78
CA THR A 69 -13.04 -13.95 -4.60
C THR A 69 -12.50 -15.17 -3.85
N VAL A 70 -12.24 -15.03 -2.55
CA VAL A 70 -11.78 -16.15 -1.71
C VAL A 70 -12.90 -17.19 -1.58
N LYS A 71 -14.12 -16.76 -1.21
CA LYS A 71 -15.27 -17.67 -1.02
C LYS A 71 -15.67 -18.44 -2.27
N THR A 72 -15.61 -17.79 -3.44
CA THR A 72 -15.88 -18.45 -4.72
C THR A 72 -14.83 -19.50 -5.08
N ARG A 73 -13.54 -19.23 -4.84
CA ARG A 73 -12.45 -20.21 -5.04
C ARG A 73 -12.58 -21.42 -4.12
N VAL A 74 -12.98 -21.23 -2.86
CA VAL A 74 -13.22 -22.34 -1.92
C VAL A 74 -14.35 -23.25 -2.41
N SER A 75 -15.45 -22.66 -2.88
CA SER A 75 -16.58 -23.42 -3.39
C SER A 75 -16.25 -24.25 -4.64
N GLN A 76 -15.28 -23.84 -5.46
CA GLN A 76 -14.86 -24.58 -6.66
C GLN A 76 -13.90 -25.74 -6.37
N ARG A 77 -13.34 -25.81 -5.16
CA ARG A 77 -12.41 -26.87 -4.74
C ARG A 77 -13.07 -28.00 -3.94
N LYS A 78 -14.30 -27.82 -3.47
CA LYS A 78 -15.11 -28.85 -2.81
C LYS A 78 -15.89 -29.66 -3.85
#